data_AF-A0A3M7KU47-F1
#
_entry.id   AF-A0A3M7KU47-F1
#
_cell.length_a   1.000
_cell.length_b   1.000
_cell.length_c   1.000
_cell.angle_alpha   90.00
_cell.angle_beta   90.00
_cell.angle_gamma   90.00
#
_symmetry.space_group_name_H-M   'P 1'
#
loop_
_entity.id
_entity.type
_entity.pdbx_description
1 polymer ?
#
loop_
_entity_poly.entity_id
_entity_poly.type
_entity_poly.pdbx_seq_one_letter_code
_entity_poly.pdbx_strand_id
1 'polypeptide(L)'
;MTAPADKLTEEIAEQVDDRTGIHITSGPRKEVEDAPADIWYFAFGSNLADSVLRGRRSITPAETVGARLPGYRLAFTLQALPYREPAMASVERIPTESPPVSNGAAHAADAAGARRRGPAGAEPWSQGPEKGGAEDRQEVHGALYRLTQGQWDYICETEGAAGSKQSDYEILEVEAEAYDGRRIEARTLTTSERALRFRNGRKLLPSKRYLTIIRTGAAERGLHAEYLAYLDSLQHYQARTLGQKVMGTLFLGILFSFFGLFAAVKLKRRIMGEVPGVSKKDAGPRLLPQLFHALAKASWALHDILEPVMGSGAC
;
A
#
# COMPACT_ATOMS: atom_id res chain seq x y z
N MET A 1 13.62 -54.44 57.72
CA MET A 1 13.81 -54.90 56.32
C MET A 1 12.62 -54.39 55.51
N THR A 2 12.97 -53.73 54.42
CA THR A 2 12.24 -52.84 53.47
C THR A 2 10.99 -53.42 52.77
N ALA A 3 10.03 -52.54 52.46
CA ALA A 3 8.92 -52.72 51.50
C ALA A 3 9.42 -52.80 50.04
N PRO A 4 8.57 -53.10 49.02
CA PRO A 4 7.92 -52.00 48.26
C PRO A 4 6.61 -52.31 47.45
N ALA A 5 6.01 -51.22 46.90
CA ALA A 5 5.27 -51.04 45.62
C ALA A 5 3.97 -51.84 45.35
N ASP A 6 2.88 -51.33 44.76
CA ASP A 6 2.77 -50.34 43.67
C ASP A 6 1.39 -49.64 43.65
N LYS A 7 1.40 -48.35 43.30
CA LYS A 7 0.23 -47.50 43.01
C LYS A 7 0.54 -46.72 41.73
N LEU A 8 -0.48 -46.67 40.86
CA LEU A 8 -0.86 -45.55 39.97
C LEU A 8 -0.20 -45.36 38.59
N THR A 9 -1.12 -45.18 37.63
CA THR A 9 -1.17 -44.22 36.48
C THR A 9 -0.49 -44.54 35.13
N GLU A 10 -1.36 -44.78 34.15
CA GLU A 10 -1.42 -44.22 32.77
C GLU A 10 -0.10 -43.87 32.06
N GLU A 11 0.27 -44.71 31.09
CA GLU A 11 1.23 -44.41 30.02
C GLU A 11 0.49 -44.01 28.72
N ILE A 12 0.43 -42.70 28.42
CA ILE A 12 0.37 -42.19 27.04
C ILE A 12 1.79 -41.79 26.68
N ALA A 13 2.35 -42.45 25.67
CA ALA A 13 3.73 -42.27 25.24
C ALA A 13 3.98 -40.85 24.69
N GLU A 14 4.74 -40.06 25.46
CA GLU A 14 5.32 -38.78 25.10
C GLU A 14 6.68 -39.04 24.43
N GLN A 15 6.83 -38.72 23.14
CA GLN A 15 8.14 -38.66 22.50
C GLN A 15 8.77 -37.29 22.80
N VAL A 16 9.69 -37.30 23.76
CA VAL A 16 10.52 -36.18 24.21
C VAL A 16 11.75 -36.03 23.30
N ASP A 17 12.01 -34.81 22.79
CA ASP A 17 13.34 -34.40 22.31
C ASP A 17 14.00 -33.54 23.39
N ASP A 18 14.93 -34.15 24.13
CA ASP A 18 15.46 -33.67 25.41
C ASP A 18 16.61 -32.65 25.27
N ARG A 19 16.43 -31.63 24.44
CA ARG A 19 17.49 -30.63 24.16
C ARG A 19 17.14 -29.17 24.34
N THR A 20 15.90 -28.81 24.69
CA THR A 20 15.55 -27.38 24.81
C THR A 20 14.81 -26.97 26.07
N GLY A 21 14.29 -27.87 26.90
CA GLY A 21 13.70 -27.50 28.20
C GLY A 21 12.62 -26.40 28.12
N ILE A 22 11.85 -26.35 27.03
CA ILE A 22 10.75 -25.39 26.85
C ILE A 22 9.42 -26.13 27.06
N HIS A 23 8.78 -25.90 28.21
CA HIS A 23 7.34 -26.15 28.33
C HIS A 23 6.60 -25.06 27.53
N ILE A 24 6.14 -25.39 26.32
CA ILE A 24 5.16 -24.56 25.61
C ILE A 24 3.80 -24.90 26.21
N THR A 25 3.40 -24.17 27.25
CA THR A 25 1.98 -24.14 27.63
C THR A 25 1.22 -23.35 26.57
N SER A 26 0.24 -24.02 25.97
CA SER A 26 -0.59 -23.53 24.90
C SER A 26 -1.61 -22.49 25.40
N GLY A 27 -1.39 -21.21 25.05
CA GLY A 27 -2.40 -20.13 25.12
C GLY A 27 -1.76 -18.73 25.25
N PRO A 28 -2.22 -17.65 24.56
CA PRO A 28 -3.45 -17.48 23.78
C PRO A 28 -3.15 -17.30 22.28
N ARG A 29 -3.33 -18.36 21.49
CA ARG A 29 -3.27 -18.27 20.01
C ARG A 29 -4.63 -18.54 19.35
N LYS A 30 -5.49 -19.33 20.00
CA LYS A 30 -6.80 -19.74 19.48
C LYS A 30 -7.81 -18.60 19.31
N GLU A 31 -7.85 -17.63 20.24
CA GLU A 31 -8.87 -16.56 20.19
C GLU A 31 -8.74 -15.62 18.97
N VAL A 32 -7.55 -15.53 18.35
CA VAL A 32 -7.33 -14.69 17.15
C VAL A 32 -7.69 -15.46 15.86
N GLU A 33 -7.62 -16.79 15.88
CA GLU A 33 -7.96 -17.65 14.73
C GLU A 33 -9.47 -17.90 14.60
N ASP A 34 -10.22 -17.85 15.71
CA ASP A 34 -11.68 -18.07 15.72
C ASP A 34 -12.51 -16.78 15.54
N ALA A 35 -11.88 -15.62 15.35
CA ALA A 35 -12.61 -14.35 15.15
C ALA A 35 -13.39 -14.36 13.83
N PRO A 36 -14.62 -13.80 13.78
CA PRO A 36 -15.41 -13.78 12.57
C PRO A 36 -14.70 -12.97 11.47
N ALA A 37 -14.69 -13.52 10.25
CA ALA A 37 -14.19 -12.83 9.06
C ALA A 37 -15.33 -12.09 8.38
N ASP A 38 -15.65 -10.90 8.88
CA ASP A 38 -16.78 -10.05 8.47
C ASP A 38 -16.37 -8.83 7.64
N ILE A 39 -15.07 -8.58 7.46
CA ILE A 39 -14.57 -7.44 6.67
C ILE A 39 -14.19 -7.90 5.27
N TRP A 40 -14.76 -7.23 4.26
CA TRP A 40 -14.29 -7.35 2.88
C TRP A 40 -13.26 -6.26 2.57
N TYR A 41 -12.09 -6.68 2.09
CA TYR A 41 -11.02 -5.80 1.64
C TYR A 41 -10.78 -5.98 0.14
N PHE A 42 -10.94 -4.92 -0.65
CA PHE A 42 -10.58 -4.89 -2.07
C PHE A 42 -9.11 -4.49 -2.24
N ALA A 43 -8.28 -5.45 -2.62
CA ALA A 43 -6.86 -5.27 -2.90
C ALA A 43 -6.61 -5.13 -4.40
N PHE A 44 -5.86 -4.12 -4.81
CA PHE A 44 -5.52 -3.85 -6.23
C PHE A 44 -4.02 -3.60 -6.44
N GLY A 45 -3.24 -3.48 -5.36
CA GLY A 45 -1.80 -3.23 -5.38
C GLY A 45 -0.99 -4.46 -4.94
N SER A 46 0.09 -4.23 -4.17
CA SER A 46 1.00 -5.32 -3.76
C SER A 46 0.34 -6.46 -2.97
N ASN A 47 -0.80 -6.20 -2.33
CA ASN A 47 -1.55 -7.19 -1.56
C ASN A 47 -2.23 -8.26 -2.43
N LEU A 48 -2.24 -8.10 -3.75
CA LEU A 48 -2.66 -9.15 -4.68
C LEU A 48 -1.77 -10.39 -4.60
N ALA A 49 -0.46 -10.19 -4.41
CA ALA A 49 0.54 -11.26 -4.46
C ALA A 49 0.56 -12.08 -3.17
N ASP A 50 0.55 -13.42 -3.29
CA ASP A 50 0.65 -14.32 -2.14
C ASP A 50 1.94 -14.13 -1.36
N SER A 51 3.06 -13.87 -2.04
CA SER A 51 4.35 -13.53 -1.41
C SER A 51 4.27 -12.34 -0.45
N VAL A 52 3.30 -11.46 -0.66
CA VAL A 52 3.10 -10.24 0.13
C VAL A 52 2.02 -10.45 1.20
N LEU A 53 0.83 -10.92 0.83
CA LEU A 53 -0.29 -11.06 1.76
C LEU A 53 -0.10 -12.25 2.72
N ARG A 54 0.16 -13.44 2.18
CA ARG A 54 0.37 -14.66 2.98
C ARG A 54 1.81 -14.78 3.45
N GLY A 55 2.77 -14.38 2.62
CA GLY A 55 4.19 -14.47 2.94
C GLY A 55 4.62 -13.39 3.95
N ARG A 56 4.77 -12.14 3.49
CA ARG A 56 5.29 -11.05 4.30
C ARG A 56 4.37 -10.64 5.46
N ARG A 57 3.04 -10.64 5.24
CA ARG A 57 2.05 -10.21 6.26
C ARG A 57 1.47 -11.35 7.09
N SER A 58 1.70 -12.61 6.71
CA SER A 58 1.11 -13.77 7.39
C SER A 58 -0.41 -13.69 7.53
N ILE A 59 -1.09 -13.08 6.55
CA ILE A 59 -2.55 -12.99 6.50
C ILE A 59 -3.08 -14.09 5.59
N THR A 60 -3.98 -14.91 6.11
CA THR A 60 -4.75 -15.89 5.36
C THR A 60 -6.22 -15.43 5.35
N PRO A 61 -6.73 -14.94 4.20
CA PRO A 61 -8.14 -14.60 4.06
C PRO A 61 -9.02 -15.85 4.18
N ALA A 62 -10.20 -15.68 4.77
CA ALA A 62 -11.23 -16.72 4.85
C ALA A 62 -11.85 -17.02 3.46
N GLU A 63 -11.88 -16.01 2.60
CA GLU A 63 -12.39 -16.10 1.23
C GLU A 63 -11.57 -15.18 0.33
N THR A 64 -11.43 -15.56 -0.94
CA THR A 64 -10.75 -14.76 -1.97
C THR A 64 -11.53 -14.88 -3.27
N VAL A 65 -11.88 -13.75 -3.88
CA VAL A 65 -12.54 -13.72 -5.19
C VAL A 65 -11.99 -12.56 -6.03
N GLY A 66 -11.74 -12.81 -7.31
CA GLY A 66 -11.39 -11.74 -8.26
C GLY A 66 -12.56 -10.79 -8.47
N ALA A 67 -12.28 -9.50 -8.62
CA ALA A 67 -13.31 -8.48 -8.73
C ALA A 67 -12.84 -7.30 -9.58
N ARG A 68 -13.81 -6.52 -10.08
CA ARG A 68 -13.59 -5.16 -10.60
C ARG A 68 -14.21 -4.15 -9.65
N LEU A 69 -13.71 -2.92 -9.68
CA LEU A 69 -14.24 -1.81 -8.92
C LEU A 69 -14.77 -0.73 -9.88
N PRO A 70 -16.10 -0.71 -10.12
CA PRO A 70 -16.70 0.16 -11.11
C PRO A 70 -16.48 1.66 -10.83
N GLY A 71 -16.20 2.44 -11.87
CA GLY A 71 -16.00 3.89 -11.75
C GLY A 71 -14.69 4.33 -11.08
N TYR A 72 -13.78 3.40 -10.79
CA TYR A 72 -12.43 3.70 -10.30
C TYR A 72 -11.37 3.12 -11.23
N ARG A 73 -10.23 3.80 -11.34
CA ARG A 73 -9.06 3.36 -12.09
C ARG A 73 -7.85 3.18 -11.19
N LEU A 74 -6.91 2.35 -11.62
CA LEU A 74 -5.60 2.22 -10.99
C LEU A 74 -4.79 3.49 -11.25
N ALA A 75 -4.22 4.06 -10.20
CA ALA A 75 -3.29 5.18 -10.28
C ALA A 75 -2.02 4.90 -9.47
N PHE A 76 -0.96 5.66 -9.73
CA PHE A 76 0.29 5.58 -8.98
C PHE A 76 0.60 6.93 -8.34
N THR A 77 -0.17 7.26 -7.30
CA THR A 77 -0.21 8.61 -6.72
C THR A 77 0.39 8.70 -5.33
N LEU A 78 0.54 7.58 -4.64
CA LEU A 78 1.20 7.58 -3.35
C LEU A 78 2.73 7.62 -3.54
N GLN A 79 3.37 8.63 -2.95
CA GLN A 79 4.81 8.76 -2.92
C GLN A 79 5.45 7.75 -1.95
N ALA A 80 6.41 6.96 -2.43
CA ALA A 80 7.18 6.04 -1.58
C ALA A 80 8.67 6.44 -1.50
N LEU A 81 9.61 5.62 -1.97
CA LEU A 81 11.04 5.94 -1.90
C LEU A 81 11.52 6.59 -3.21
N PRO A 82 12.01 7.85 -3.19
CA PRO A 82 12.53 8.52 -4.38
C PRO A 82 13.57 7.68 -5.12
N TYR A 83 13.56 7.74 -6.45
CA TYR A 83 14.53 7.09 -7.35
C TYR A 83 14.63 5.55 -7.27
N ARG A 84 13.82 4.88 -6.43
CA ARG A 84 13.81 3.42 -6.27
C ARG A 84 12.41 2.85 -6.41
N GLU A 85 11.49 3.36 -5.59
CA GLU A 85 10.07 3.00 -5.60
C GLU A 85 9.27 4.28 -5.49
N PRO A 86 9.28 5.14 -6.52
CA PRO A 86 8.81 6.51 -6.36
C PRO A 86 7.29 6.59 -6.20
N ALA A 87 6.56 5.59 -6.71
CA ALA A 87 5.10 5.54 -6.69
C ALA A 87 4.56 4.19 -6.23
N MET A 88 3.53 4.22 -5.39
CA MET A 88 2.70 3.08 -4.99
C MET A 88 1.29 3.22 -5.55
N ALA A 89 0.61 2.08 -5.70
CA ALA A 89 -0.72 2.00 -6.27
C ALA A 89 -1.76 2.74 -5.41
N SER A 90 -2.74 3.34 -6.07
CA SER A 90 -3.91 3.99 -5.49
C SER A 90 -5.11 3.78 -6.39
N VAL A 91 -6.31 4.13 -5.93
CA VAL A 91 -7.51 4.17 -6.76
C VAL A 91 -8.03 5.59 -6.88
N GLU A 92 -8.30 6.03 -8.11
CA GLU A 92 -8.90 7.33 -8.40
C GLU A 92 -10.26 7.13 -9.07
N ARG A 93 -11.21 8.02 -8.81
CA ARG A 93 -12.47 8.03 -9.57
C ARG A 93 -12.19 8.33 -11.03
N ILE A 94 -12.79 7.56 -11.92
CA ILE A 94 -12.82 7.88 -13.35
C ILE A 94 -13.73 9.11 -13.51
N PRO A 95 -13.25 10.22 -14.12
CA PRO A 95 -14.10 11.36 -14.37
C PRO A 95 -15.27 10.95 -15.26
N THR A 96 -16.50 11.02 -14.74
CA THR A 96 -17.69 10.96 -15.57
C THR A 96 -17.77 12.27 -16.35
N GLU A 97 -17.87 12.19 -17.69
CA GLU A 97 -18.30 13.35 -18.48
C GLU A 97 -19.58 13.87 -17.84
N SER A 98 -19.60 15.14 -17.42
CA SER A 98 -20.80 15.76 -16.88
C SER A 98 -21.94 15.60 -17.90
N PRO A 99 -23.20 15.41 -17.48
CA PRO A 99 -24.32 15.37 -18.42
C PRO A 99 -24.32 16.66 -19.26
N PRO A 100 -24.77 16.62 -20.52
CA PRO A 100 -24.73 17.77 -21.40
C PRO A 100 -25.46 18.92 -20.70
N VAL A 101 -24.75 20.04 -20.52
CA VAL A 101 -25.35 21.29 -20.07
C VAL A 101 -26.56 21.52 -20.98
N SER A 102 -27.76 21.49 -20.41
CA SER A 102 -28.97 21.75 -21.16
C SER A 102 -28.84 23.15 -21.75
N ASN A 103 -28.78 23.23 -23.09
CA ASN A 103 -29.00 24.49 -23.79
C ASN A 103 -30.40 24.99 -23.38
N GLY A 104 -30.42 26.03 -22.55
CA GLY A 104 -31.63 26.58 -21.98
C GLY A 104 -31.47 28.05 -21.67
N ALA A 105 -32.07 28.86 -22.55
CA ALA A 105 -32.47 30.25 -22.40
C ALA A 105 -31.40 31.35 -22.60
N ALA A 106 -31.52 31.96 -23.77
CA ALA A 106 -31.12 33.33 -24.05
C ALA A 106 -31.71 34.32 -23.04
N HIS A 107 -30.92 35.29 -22.60
CA HIS A 107 -31.37 36.67 -22.44
C HIS A 107 -30.22 37.63 -22.79
N ALA A 108 -30.52 38.55 -23.70
CA ALA A 108 -29.66 39.60 -24.20
C ALA A 108 -29.78 40.89 -23.37
N ALA A 109 -28.84 41.82 -23.65
CA ALA A 109 -28.63 43.18 -23.12
C ALA A 109 -27.81 43.24 -21.81
N ASP A 110 -26.76 44.05 -21.66
CA ASP A 110 -26.45 45.35 -22.28
C ASP A 110 -24.93 45.64 -22.35
N ALA A 111 -24.57 46.55 -23.25
CA ALA A 111 -23.21 46.99 -23.54
C ALA A 111 -22.79 48.22 -22.71
N ALA A 112 -21.53 48.29 -22.27
CA ALA A 112 -20.73 49.54 -22.26
C ALA A 112 -19.25 49.33 -21.86
N GLY A 113 -18.37 49.65 -22.82
CA GLY A 113 -17.01 50.21 -22.72
C GLY A 113 -16.17 50.13 -21.44
N ALA A 114 -14.94 49.59 -21.59
CA ALA A 114 -13.71 50.36 -21.39
C ALA A 114 -12.48 49.50 -21.73
N ARG A 115 -11.73 49.93 -22.75
CA ARG A 115 -10.39 49.42 -23.07
C ARG A 115 -9.41 49.90 -22.00
N ARG A 116 -8.68 48.99 -21.36
CA ARG A 116 -7.36 49.28 -20.77
C ARG A 116 -6.38 48.20 -21.20
N ARG A 117 -5.36 48.62 -21.96
CA ARG A 117 -4.14 47.86 -22.27
C ARG A 117 -3.29 47.81 -21.01
N GLY A 118 -2.98 46.61 -20.54
CA GLY A 118 -1.95 46.31 -19.53
C GLY A 118 -0.88 45.39 -20.15
N PRO A 119 0.35 45.38 -19.62
CA PRO A 119 1.54 44.96 -20.35
C PRO A 119 1.63 43.43 -20.51
N ALA A 120 2.18 43.03 -21.66
CA ALA A 120 2.59 41.68 -21.98
C ALA A 120 3.66 41.18 -21.00
N GLY A 121 3.54 39.93 -20.52
CA GLY A 121 4.62 39.28 -19.77
C GLY A 121 4.22 38.25 -18.70
N ALA A 122 2.95 37.91 -18.53
CA ALA A 122 2.54 36.78 -17.71
C ALA A 122 1.63 35.88 -18.54
N GLU A 123 2.18 34.77 -19.05
CA GLU A 123 1.41 33.68 -19.66
C GLU A 123 0.48 33.09 -18.58
N PRO A 124 -0.85 33.28 -18.67
CA PRO A 124 -1.81 32.66 -17.78
C PRO A 124 -2.21 31.32 -18.40
N TRP A 125 -2.06 30.24 -17.62
CA TRP A 125 -2.74 28.95 -17.75
C TRP A 125 -3.54 28.72 -19.06
N SER A 126 -2.88 28.08 -20.03
CA SER A 126 -3.47 27.51 -21.24
C SER A 126 -2.95 26.06 -21.28
N GLN A 127 -3.71 24.98 -21.22
CA GLN A 127 -4.97 24.59 -21.87
C GLN A 127 -5.67 23.50 -21.01
N GLY A 128 -6.98 23.30 -21.22
CA GLY A 128 -7.88 22.40 -20.48
C GLY A 128 -7.65 20.88 -20.62
N PRO A 129 -8.63 20.04 -20.20
CA PRO A 129 -8.40 18.64 -19.83
C PRO A 129 -7.91 17.85 -21.03
N GLU A 130 -6.76 17.20 -20.88
CA GLU A 130 -6.30 16.18 -21.81
C GLU A 130 -7.42 15.14 -21.98
N LYS A 131 -7.82 14.87 -23.23
CA LYS A 131 -8.79 13.83 -23.56
C LYS A 131 -8.26 12.50 -23.01
N GLY A 132 -8.87 12.02 -21.92
CA GLY A 132 -8.46 10.77 -21.29
C GLY A 132 -8.53 9.62 -22.31
N GLY A 133 -7.42 8.93 -22.51
CA GLY A 133 -7.33 7.79 -23.42
C GLY A 133 -8.21 6.63 -22.93
N ALA A 134 -8.33 5.56 -23.73
CA ALA A 134 -9.01 4.33 -23.28
C ALA A 134 -8.42 3.79 -21.95
N GLU A 135 -7.12 4.01 -21.73
CA GLU A 135 -6.40 3.69 -20.49
C GLU A 135 -6.92 4.49 -19.27
N ASP A 136 -7.35 5.74 -19.45
CA ASP A 136 -7.87 6.59 -18.36
C ASP A 136 -9.27 6.18 -17.89
N ARG A 137 -9.95 5.33 -18.67
CA ARG A 137 -11.27 4.77 -18.37
C ARG A 137 -11.23 3.29 -18.00
N GLN A 138 -10.04 2.67 -17.98
CA GLN A 138 -9.89 1.28 -17.58
C GLN A 138 -10.21 1.15 -16.09
N GLU A 139 -11.29 0.43 -15.78
CA GLU A 139 -11.66 0.15 -14.41
C GLU A 139 -10.60 -0.71 -13.73
N VAL A 140 -10.36 -0.46 -12.45
CA VAL A 140 -9.38 -1.20 -11.65
C VAL A 140 -9.94 -2.57 -11.30
N HIS A 141 -9.16 -3.60 -11.60
CA HIS A 141 -9.43 -4.96 -11.15
C HIS A 141 -8.50 -5.33 -9.99
N GLY A 142 -8.99 -6.22 -9.15
CA GLY A 142 -8.31 -6.64 -7.94
C GLY A 142 -8.90 -7.92 -7.36
N ALA A 143 -8.62 -8.18 -6.09
CA ALA A 143 -9.19 -9.29 -5.35
C ALA A 143 -9.88 -8.79 -4.09
N LEU A 144 -11.04 -9.36 -3.82
CA LEU A 144 -11.75 -9.24 -2.55
C LEU A 144 -11.25 -10.32 -1.60
N TYR A 145 -10.80 -9.88 -0.43
CA TYR A 145 -10.39 -10.74 0.67
C TYR A 145 -11.37 -10.62 1.82
N ARG A 146 -11.89 -11.75 2.32
CA ARG A 146 -12.70 -11.78 3.53
C ARG A 146 -11.79 -11.97 4.74
N LEU A 147 -11.73 -10.97 5.60
CA LEU A 147 -10.76 -10.82 6.68
C LEU A 147 -11.46 -10.66 8.03
N THR A 148 -10.76 -11.03 9.10
CA THR A 148 -11.16 -10.64 10.46
C THR A 148 -10.84 -9.16 10.71
N GLN A 149 -11.50 -8.54 11.68
CA GLN A 149 -11.19 -7.16 12.08
C GLN A 149 -9.70 -6.97 12.44
N GLY A 150 -9.09 -7.92 13.16
CA GLY A 150 -7.66 -7.84 13.51
C GLY A 150 -6.72 -7.91 12.30
N GLN A 151 -7.05 -8.69 11.28
CA GLN A 151 -6.30 -8.73 10.02
C GLN A 151 -6.44 -7.40 9.26
N TRP A 152 -7.65 -6.83 9.22
CA TRP A 152 -7.91 -5.52 8.61
C TRP A 152 -7.14 -4.39 9.31
N ASP A 153 -7.17 -4.36 10.64
CA ASP A 153 -6.45 -3.37 11.44
C ASP A 153 -4.93 -3.46 11.20
N TYR A 154 -4.39 -4.68 11.10
CA TYR A 154 -2.98 -4.89 10.78
C TYR A 154 -2.61 -4.42 9.37
N ILE A 155 -3.48 -4.62 8.38
CA ILE A 155 -3.29 -4.02 7.04
C ILE A 155 -3.26 -2.49 7.16
N CYS A 156 -4.23 -1.90 7.85
CA CYS A 156 -4.30 -0.45 8.01
C CYS A 156 -3.05 0.11 8.72
N GLU A 157 -2.57 -0.56 9.77
CA GLU A 157 -1.34 -0.14 10.49
C GLU A 157 -0.10 -0.24 9.59
N THR A 158 0.04 -1.33 8.82
CA THR A 158 1.24 -1.56 7.99
C THR A 158 1.25 -0.79 6.68
N GLU A 159 0.10 -0.43 6.14
CA GLU A 159 -0.03 0.48 4.98
C GLU A 159 0.03 1.96 5.42
N GLY A 160 0.02 2.24 6.73
CA GLY A 160 0.00 3.59 7.29
C GLY A 160 -1.39 4.22 7.37
N ALA A 161 -2.44 3.53 6.90
CA ALA A 161 -3.85 3.94 6.84
C ALA A 161 -4.61 3.91 8.18
N ALA A 162 -3.95 3.70 9.32
CA ALA A 162 -4.57 3.57 10.65
C ALA A 162 -5.20 4.86 11.24
N GLY A 163 -5.66 5.79 10.39
CA GLY A 163 -6.53 6.90 10.79
C GLY A 163 -5.84 8.07 11.51
N SER A 164 -4.50 8.15 11.52
CA SER A 164 -3.83 9.36 12.02
C SER A 164 -3.99 10.52 11.02
N LYS A 165 -4.08 11.77 11.49
CA LYS A 165 -4.06 13.01 10.67
C LYS A 165 -2.85 13.12 9.71
N GLN A 166 -1.90 12.19 9.79
CA GLN A 166 -0.64 12.17 9.05
C GLN A 166 -0.51 10.97 8.09
N SER A 167 -1.58 10.18 7.90
CA SER A 167 -1.57 9.05 6.97
C SER A 167 -1.60 9.51 5.50
N ASP A 168 -0.81 8.84 4.67
CA ASP A 168 -0.80 9.09 3.23
C ASP A 168 -1.82 8.22 2.46
N TYR A 169 -2.34 7.15 3.09
CA TYR A 169 -3.55 6.44 2.63
C TYR A 169 -4.75 6.78 3.52
N GLU A 170 -5.95 6.71 2.95
CA GLU A 170 -7.22 6.73 3.67
C GLU A 170 -8.08 5.54 3.26
N ILE A 171 -9.00 5.17 4.15
CA ILE A 171 -9.94 4.07 3.89
C ILE A 171 -11.08 4.62 3.05
N LEU A 172 -11.36 3.93 1.94
CA LEU A 172 -12.48 4.21 1.06
C LEU A 172 -13.45 3.03 1.10
N GLU A 173 -14.72 3.30 1.40
CA GLU A 173 -15.78 2.31 1.27
C GLU A 173 -16.26 2.26 -0.19
N VAL A 174 -16.38 1.05 -0.72
CA VAL A 174 -16.66 0.81 -2.14
C VAL A 174 -17.62 -0.37 -2.32
N GLU A 175 -18.39 -0.34 -3.41
CA GLU A 175 -19.10 -1.52 -3.91
C GLU A 175 -18.28 -2.14 -5.05
N ALA A 176 -17.72 -3.31 -4.83
CA ALA A 176 -16.98 -4.06 -5.84
C ALA A 176 -17.86 -5.12 -6.49
N GLU A 177 -17.63 -5.38 -7.78
CA GLU A 177 -18.30 -6.45 -8.52
C GLU A 177 -17.34 -7.65 -8.65
N ALA A 178 -17.64 -8.70 -7.90
CA ALA A 178 -16.92 -9.97 -7.97
C ALA A 178 -17.20 -10.68 -9.29
N TYR A 179 -16.21 -11.42 -9.80
CA TYR A 179 -16.34 -12.14 -11.07
C TYR A 179 -17.32 -13.31 -11.03
N ASP A 180 -17.73 -13.74 -9.84
CA ASP A 180 -18.82 -14.69 -9.66
C ASP A 180 -20.22 -14.02 -9.72
N GLY A 181 -20.28 -12.72 -10.01
CA GLY A 181 -21.50 -11.93 -10.18
C GLY A 181 -22.02 -11.28 -8.90
N ARG A 182 -21.39 -11.51 -7.74
CA ARG A 182 -21.79 -10.83 -6.49
C ARG A 182 -21.37 -9.36 -6.49
N ARG A 183 -22.19 -8.52 -5.88
CA ARG A 183 -21.81 -7.16 -5.47
C ARG A 183 -21.51 -7.17 -3.99
N ILE A 184 -20.33 -6.68 -3.61
CA ILE A 184 -19.80 -6.80 -2.26
C ILE A 184 -19.36 -5.41 -1.80
N GLU A 185 -19.97 -4.95 -0.70
CA GLU A 185 -19.47 -3.79 0.04
C GLU A 185 -18.12 -4.15 0.66
N ALA A 186 -17.10 -3.38 0.31
CA ALA A 186 -15.73 -3.62 0.73
C ALA A 186 -15.06 -2.30 1.14
N ARG A 187 -14.00 -2.44 1.94
CA ARG A 187 -13.06 -1.36 2.21
C ARG A 187 -11.91 -1.46 1.23
N THR A 188 -11.35 -0.34 0.83
CA THR A 188 -10.11 -0.27 0.08
C THR A 188 -9.28 0.92 0.57
N LEU A 189 -8.07 1.06 0.03
CA LEU A 189 -7.17 2.16 0.40
C LEU A 189 -6.99 3.08 -0.80
N THR A 190 -7.12 4.39 -0.59
CA THR A 190 -6.80 5.41 -1.59
C THR A 190 -5.86 6.45 -1.01
N THR A 191 -5.14 7.18 -1.86
CA THR A 191 -4.21 8.21 -1.40
C THR A 191 -4.98 9.38 -0.80
N SER A 192 -4.62 9.78 0.41
CA SER A 192 -5.30 10.88 1.09
C SER A 192 -5.14 12.19 0.34
N GLU A 193 -6.14 13.07 0.43
CA GLU A 193 -6.07 14.41 -0.19
C GLU A 193 -4.79 15.16 0.21
N ARG A 194 -4.37 14.99 1.46
CA ARG A 194 -3.13 15.56 1.99
C ARG A 194 -1.93 15.11 1.16
N ALA A 195 -1.75 13.81 0.98
CA ALA A 195 -0.62 13.26 0.22
C ALA A 195 -0.68 13.67 -1.26
N LEU A 196 -1.87 13.75 -1.85
CA LEU A 196 -2.06 14.27 -3.21
C LEU A 196 -1.59 15.73 -3.35
N ARG A 197 -1.86 16.59 -2.35
CA ARG A 197 -1.38 18.00 -2.34
C ARG A 197 0.14 18.08 -2.26
N PHE A 198 0.79 17.23 -1.46
CA PHE A 198 2.25 17.18 -1.35
C PHE A 198 2.95 16.69 -2.62
N ARG A 199 2.24 16.00 -3.52
CA ARG A 199 2.78 15.59 -4.82
C ARG A 199 3.06 16.76 -5.77
N ASN A 200 2.48 17.94 -5.52
CA ASN A 200 2.65 19.15 -6.34
C ASN A 200 2.45 18.90 -7.85
N GLY A 201 1.47 18.06 -8.21
CA GLY A 201 1.13 17.75 -9.62
C GLY A 201 2.11 16.82 -10.35
N ARG A 202 3.18 16.32 -9.70
CA ARG A 202 4.14 15.43 -10.36
C ARG A 202 3.48 14.11 -10.78
N LYS A 203 3.66 13.71 -12.04
CA LYS A 203 3.34 12.36 -12.50
C LYS A 203 4.43 11.42 -11.97
N LEU A 204 4.03 10.32 -11.32
CA LEU A 204 4.96 9.33 -10.78
C LEU A 204 4.75 8.00 -11.51
N LEU A 205 5.85 7.28 -11.74
CA LEU A 205 5.79 5.92 -12.26
C LEU A 205 6.14 4.92 -11.17
N PRO A 206 5.48 3.76 -11.11
CA PRO A 206 5.90 2.69 -10.23
C PRO A 206 7.27 2.14 -10.62
N SER A 207 7.98 1.51 -9.69
CA SER A 207 9.20 0.78 -10.04
C SER A 207 8.88 -0.51 -10.81
N LYS A 208 9.85 -1.00 -11.59
CA LYS A 208 9.72 -2.30 -12.28
C LYS A 208 9.42 -3.43 -11.30
N ARG A 209 10.14 -3.47 -10.16
CA ARG A 209 9.93 -4.47 -9.10
C ARG A 209 8.49 -4.45 -8.58
N TYR A 210 7.97 -3.26 -8.31
CA TYR A 210 6.61 -3.09 -7.79
C TYR A 210 5.54 -3.51 -8.81
N LEU A 211 5.69 -3.12 -10.08
CA LEU A 211 4.81 -3.62 -11.15
C LEU A 211 4.86 -5.14 -11.29
N THR A 212 6.04 -5.75 -11.20
CA THR A 212 6.16 -7.21 -11.22
C THR A 212 5.34 -7.85 -10.10
N ILE A 213 5.37 -7.31 -8.88
CA ILE A 213 4.55 -7.82 -7.77
C ILE A 213 3.06 -7.72 -8.10
N ILE A 214 2.60 -6.58 -8.61
CA ILE A 214 1.18 -6.39 -8.99
C ILE A 214 0.78 -7.38 -10.08
N ARG A 215 1.59 -7.53 -11.13
CA ARG A 215 1.33 -8.43 -12.26
C ARG A 215 1.30 -9.89 -11.82
N THR A 216 2.27 -10.32 -11.02
CA THR A 216 2.29 -11.67 -10.45
C THR A 216 1.05 -11.92 -9.60
N GLY A 217 0.72 -11.00 -8.69
CA GLY A 217 -0.49 -11.14 -7.88
C GLY A 217 -1.77 -11.14 -8.71
N ALA A 218 -1.87 -10.30 -9.74
CA ALA A 218 -3.02 -10.29 -10.64
C ALA A 218 -3.20 -11.63 -11.36
N ALA A 219 -2.11 -12.22 -11.84
CA ALA A 219 -2.13 -13.55 -12.46
C ALA A 219 -2.51 -14.64 -11.44
N GLU A 220 -1.96 -14.62 -10.23
CA GLU A 220 -2.29 -15.55 -9.14
C GLU A 220 -3.79 -15.50 -8.76
N ARG A 221 -4.43 -14.33 -8.89
CA ARG A 221 -5.88 -14.15 -8.63
C ARG A 221 -6.77 -14.43 -9.83
N GLY A 222 -6.20 -14.79 -10.98
CA GLY A 222 -6.96 -15.02 -12.20
C GLY A 222 -7.73 -13.77 -12.65
N LEU A 223 -7.12 -12.58 -12.54
CA LEU A 223 -7.73 -11.36 -13.07
C LEU A 223 -7.96 -11.49 -14.59
N HIS A 224 -8.99 -10.81 -15.09
CA HIS A 224 -9.36 -10.87 -16.51
C HIS A 224 -8.16 -10.62 -17.44
N ALA A 225 -8.06 -11.38 -18.52
CA ALA A 225 -6.93 -11.34 -19.45
C ALA A 225 -6.70 -9.93 -20.04
N GLU A 226 -7.78 -9.19 -20.31
CA GLU A 226 -7.71 -7.79 -20.79
C GLU A 226 -7.04 -6.88 -19.74
N TYR A 227 -7.34 -7.07 -18.46
CA TYR A 227 -6.72 -6.30 -17.39
C TYR A 227 -5.24 -6.69 -17.17
N LEU A 228 -4.89 -7.97 -17.35
CA LEU A 228 -3.49 -8.40 -17.33
C LEU A 228 -2.69 -7.73 -18.45
N ALA A 229 -3.25 -7.69 -19.66
CA ALA A 229 -2.64 -7.00 -20.80
C ALA A 229 -2.47 -5.49 -20.54
N TYR A 230 -3.47 -4.85 -19.90
CA TYR A 230 -3.35 -3.48 -19.41
C TYR A 230 -2.22 -3.31 -18.39
N LEU A 231 -2.12 -4.18 -17.38
CA LEU A 231 -1.03 -4.11 -16.39
C LEU A 231 0.34 -4.28 -17.05
N ASP A 232 0.44 -5.07 -18.11
CA ASP A 232 1.66 -5.28 -18.88
C ASP A 232 2.08 -4.07 -19.73
N SER A 233 1.11 -3.28 -20.21
CA SER A 233 1.38 -2.05 -20.96
C SER A 233 1.91 -0.91 -20.08
N LEU A 234 1.66 -0.96 -18.76
CA LEU A 234 2.08 0.10 -17.83
C LEU A 234 3.59 0.36 -17.85
N GLN A 235 3.93 1.64 -17.97
CA GLN A 235 5.31 2.11 -17.88
C GLN A 235 5.83 2.06 -16.43
N HIS A 236 7.14 1.86 -16.29
CA HIS A 236 7.83 1.90 -15.00
C HIS A 236 8.93 2.94 -14.99
N TYR A 237 9.24 3.44 -13.80
CA TYR A 237 10.34 4.35 -13.55
C TYR A 237 11.69 3.72 -13.94
N GLN A 238 12.52 4.51 -14.61
CA GLN A 238 13.91 4.18 -14.92
C GLN A 238 14.80 5.38 -14.62
N ALA A 239 15.88 5.16 -13.87
CA ALA A 239 16.91 6.17 -13.65
C ALA A 239 17.73 6.36 -14.94
N ARG A 240 17.41 7.41 -15.70
CA ARG A 240 18.05 7.72 -16.99
C ARG A 240 19.27 8.63 -16.83
N THR A 241 19.25 9.55 -15.88
CA THR A 241 20.36 10.49 -15.66
C THR A 241 21.40 9.96 -14.68
N LEU A 242 22.63 10.47 -14.76
CA LEU A 242 23.68 10.16 -13.78
C LEU A 242 23.27 10.63 -12.38
N GLY A 243 22.65 11.82 -12.28
CA GLY A 243 22.11 12.36 -11.03
C GLY A 243 21.12 11.42 -10.36
N GLN A 244 20.12 10.92 -11.10
CA GLN A 244 19.14 9.93 -10.61
C GLN A 244 19.80 8.63 -10.12
N LYS A 245 20.86 8.16 -10.79
CA LYS A 245 21.61 6.96 -10.38
C LYS A 245 22.40 7.18 -9.09
N VAL A 246 23.04 8.33 -8.95
CA VAL A 246 23.77 8.74 -7.74
C VAL A 246 22.80 8.87 -6.57
N MET A 247 21.71 9.62 -6.76
CA MET A 247 20.67 9.78 -5.74
C MET A 247 20.04 8.43 -5.38
N GLY A 248 19.71 7.60 -6.36
CA GLY A 248 19.20 6.25 -6.11
C GLY A 248 20.16 5.38 -5.30
N THR A 249 21.48 5.55 -5.44
CA THR A 249 22.48 4.85 -4.62
C THR A 249 22.57 5.41 -3.21
N LEU A 250 22.56 6.74 -3.05
CA LEU A 250 22.57 7.41 -1.75
C LEU A 250 21.34 7.02 -0.91
N PHE A 251 20.13 7.06 -1.50
CA PHE A 251 18.90 6.65 -0.82
C PHE A 251 18.89 5.16 -0.45
N LEU A 252 19.52 4.30 -1.25
CA LEU A 252 19.70 2.89 -0.91
C LEU A 252 20.68 2.73 0.27
N GLY A 253 21.75 3.52 0.31
CA GLY A 253 22.70 3.54 1.42
C GLY A 253 22.02 3.93 2.73
N ILE A 254 21.20 4.99 2.72
CA ILE A 254 20.38 5.39 3.87
C ILE A 254 19.51 4.21 4.35
N LEU A 255 18.82 3.52 3.44
CA LEU A 255 17.99 2.35 3.77
C LEU A 255 18.80 1.22 4.41
N PHE A 256 19.97 0.88 3.85
CA PHE A 256 20.83 -0.20 4.37
C PHE A 256 21.49 0.11 5.71
N SER A 257 21.85 1.37 5.98
CA SER A 257 22.36 1.78 7.29
C SER A 257 21.37 1.47 8.42
N PHE A 258 20.06 1.54 8.15
CA PHE A 258 19.02 1.17 9.12
C PHE A 258 18.81 -0.33 9.26
N PHE A 259 18.86 -1.10 8.16
CA PHE A 259 18.85 -2.57 8.25
C PHE A 259 20.06 -3.11 9.02
N GLY A 260 21.23 -2.49 8.84
CA GLY A 260 22.44 -2.79 9.61
C GLY A 260 22.24 -2.50 11.09
N LEU A 261 21.66 -1.35 11.45
CA LEU A 261 21.32 -1.02 12.85
C LEU A 261 20.32 -2.03 13.44
N PHE A 262 19.31 -2.43 12.69
CA PHE A 262 18.32 -3.42 13.14
C PHE A 262 18.93 -4.82 13.33
N ALA A 263 19.75 -5.27 12.38
CA ALA A 263 20.50 -6.51 12.50
C ALA A 263 21.42 -6.49 13.73
N ALA A 264 22.08 -5.35 13.99
CA ALA A 264 22.91 -5.15 15.17
C ALA A 264 22.09 -5.17 16.47
N VAL A 265 20.89 -4.58 16.50
CA VAL A 265 19.98 -4.66 17.66
C VAL A 265 19.51 -6.09 17.90
N LYS A 266 19.08 -6.81 16.86
CA LYS A 266 18.71 -8.24 16.97
C LYS A 266 19.88 -9.10 17.45
N LEU A 267 21.08 -8.84 16.93
CA LEU A 267 22.29 -9.53 17.34
C LEU A 267 22.64 -9.24 18.80
N LYS A 268 22.58 -7.98 19.23
CA LYS A 268 22.79 -7.56 20.63
C LYS A 268 21.79 -8.27 21.56
N ARG A 269 20.51 -8.30 21.22
CA ARG A 269 19.47 -8.98 22.00
C ARG A 269 19.72 -10.48 22.13
N ARG A 270 20.16 -11.11 21.03
CA ARG A 270 20.54 -12.53 21.00
C ARG A 270 21.77 -12.81 21.87
N ILE A 271 22.77 -11.92 21.86
CA ILE A 271 23.97 -12.03 22.72
C ILE A 271 23.62 -11.79 24.19
N MET A 272 22.69 -10.87 24.49
CA MET A 272 22.28 -10.54 25.85
C MET A 272 21.27 -11.52 26.46
N GLY A 273 20.86 -12.57 25.73
CA GLY A 273 19.91 -13.57 26.23
C GLY A 273 18.49 -13.02 26.46
N GLU A 274 18.14 -11.88 25.86
CA GLU A 274 16.79 -11.31 25.96
C GLU A 274 15.81 -12.15 25.13
N VAL A 275 14.92 -12.90 25.81
CA VAL A 275 13.86 -13.70 25.18
C VAL A 275 12.71 -12.77 24.77
N PRO A 276 12.29 -12.75 23.49
CA PRO A 276 11.16 -11.92 23.07
C PRO A 276 9.83 -12.46 23.64
N GLY A 277 9.09 -11.62 24.39
CA GLY A 277 7.65 -11.84 24.60
C GLY A 277 7.13 -12.10 26.01
N VAL A 278 7.61 -11.44 27.07
CA VAL A 278 7.03 -11.55 28.44
C VAL A 278 6.72 -10.19 29.10
N SER A 279 6.59 -9.11 28.34
CA SER A 279 6.04 -7.86 28.87
C SER A 279 4.93 -7.30 28.00
N LYS A 280 3.82 -6.84 28.60
CA LYS A 280 2.78 -6.04 27.91
C LYS A 280 3.30 -4.72 27.30
N LYS A 281 4.60 -4.41 27.47
CA LYS A 281 5.33 -3.35 26.76
C LYS A 281 5.97 -3.81 25.43
N ASP A 282 5.91 -5.09 25.10
CA ASP A 282 6.47 -5.70 23.88
C ASP A 282 5.47 -5.76 22.72
N ALA A 283 4.59 -4.76 22.60
CA ALA A 283 4.13 -4.40 21.26
C ALA A 283 5.41 -4.04 20.48
N GLY A 284 5.75 -4.79 19.43
CA GLY A 284 6.87 -4.44 18.55
C GLY A 284 6.82 -2.93 18.29
N PRO A 285 7.94 -2.20 18.38
CA PRO A 285 7.85 -0.78 18.68
C PRO A 285 7.07 -0.11 17.55
N ARG A 286 5.88 0.40 17.88
CA ARG A 286 5.05 1.25 16.99
C ARG A 286 5.83 2.43 16.41
N LEU A 287 7.04 2.69 16.94
CA LEU A 287 8.07 3.55 16.36
C LEU A 287 8.55 3.12 14.97
N LEU A 288 8.55 1.84 14.60
CA LEU A 288 9.21 1.41 13.35
C LEU A 288 8.45 1.84 12.08
N PRO A 289 7.12 1.66 11.97
CA PRO A 289 6.35 2.24 10.86
C PRO A 289 6.39 3.78 10.87
N GLN A 290 6.34 4.39 12.05
CA GLN A 290 6.42 5.85 12.21
C GLN A 290 7.78 6.41 11.77
N LEU A 291 8.87 5.69 12.06
CA LEU A 291 10.22 6.02 11.62
C LEU A 291 10.37 5.86 10.11
N PHE A 292 9.84 4.78 9.52
CA PHE A 292 9.83 4.61 8.07
C PHE A 292 9.09 5.77 7.37
N HIS A 293 7.94 6.17 7.91
CA HIS A 293 7.16 7.31 7.43
C HIS A 293 7.94 8.63 7.53
N ALA A 294 8.57 8.89 8.69
CA ALA A 294 9.40 10.07 8.89
C ALA A 294 10.61 10.10 7.95
N LEU A 295 11.24 8.95 7.71
CA LEU A 295 12.36 8.82 6.78
C LEU A 295 11.92 9.00 5.33
N ALA A 296 10.78 8.45 4.92
CA ALA A 296 10.22 8.71 3.60
C ALA A 296 9.99 10.21 3.38
N LYS A 297 9.40 10.91 4.37
CA LYS A 297 9.23 12.37 4.32
C LYS A 297 10.54 13.14 4.24
N ALA A 298 11.53 12.78 5.07
CA ALA A 298 12.86 13.38 5.02
C ALA A 298 13.54 13.12 3.68
N SER A 299 13.33 11.93 3.09
CA SER A 299 13.87 11.57 1.79
C SER A 299 13.27 12.42 0.67
N TRP A 300 11.97 12.72 0.73
CA TRP A 300 11.31 13.63 -0.19
C TRP A 300 11.73 15.09 0.02
N ALA A 301 11.93 15.54 1.25
CA ALA A 301 12.46 16.88 1.50
C ALA A 301 13.88 17.06 0.93
N LEU A 302 14.76 16.07 1.13
CA LEU A 302 16.10 16.07 0.55
C LEU A 302 16.05 15.95 -0.98
N HIS A 303 15.14 15.13 -1.51
CA HIS A 303 14.87 15.05 -2.94
C HIS A 303 14.52 16.43 -3.50
N ASP A 304 13.57 17.16 -2.92
CA ASP A 304 13.10 18.44 -3.45
C ASP A 304 14.20 19.50 -3.48
N ILE A 305 15.15 19.46 -2.54
CA ILE A 305 16.33 20.34 -2.55
C ILE A 305 17.27 20.00 -3.70
N LEU A 306 17.42 18.72 -4.04
CA LEU A 306 18.39 18.22 -5.02
C LEU A 306 17.80 18.04 -6.43
N GLU A 307 16.47 18.00 -6.57
CA GLU A 307 15.73 17.82 -7.82
C GLU A 307 16.18 18.78 -8.93
N PRO A 308 16.38 20.10 -8.69
CA PRO A 308 16.76 21.04 -9.75
C PRO A 308 18.09 20.70 -10.44
N VAL A 309 18.99 19.99 -9.74
CA VAL A 309 20.32 19.63 -10.22
C VAL A 309 20.39 18.17 -10.66
N MET A 310 19.68 17.28 -9.98
CA MET A 310 19.81 15.82 -10.14
C MET A 310 18.67 15.19 -10.97
N GLY A 311 17.60 15.94 -11.21
CA GLY A 311 16.36 15.51 -11.85
C GLY A 311 15.36 14.92 -10.86
N SER A 312 14.07 15.00 -11.16
CA SER A 312 12.93 14.69 -10.28
C SER A 312 12.74 13.22 -9.86
N GLY A 313 13.45 12.29 -10.48
CA GLY A 313 13.17 10.85 -10.31
C GLY A 313 11.71 10.46 -10.58
N ALA A 314 10.94 11.33 -11.26
CA ALA A 314 9.51 11.26 -11.50
C ALA A 314 9.30 11.54 -12.99
N CYS A 315 8.92 10.50 -13.73
CA CYS A 315 8.73 10.42 -15.19
C CYS A 315 9.85 11.05 -16.05
#